data_AF-A0A0X8UZG3-F1
#
_entry.id   AF-A0A0X8UZG3-F1
#
_cell.length_a   1.000
_cell.length_b   1.000
_cell.length_c   1.000
_cell.angle_alpha   90.00
_cell.angle_beta   90.00
_cell.angle_gamma   90.00
#
_symmetry.space_group_name_H-M   'P 1'
#
loop_
_entity.id
_entity.type
_entity.pdbx_description
1 polymer ?
#
loop_
_entity_poly.entity_id
_entity_poly.type
_entity_poly.pdbx_seq_one_letter_code
_entity_poly.pdbx_strand_id
1 'polypeptide(L)'
;MAFLFKNGEQLYTEGLDMIGRRDFSGAKKKFTDATQKGYTNDGLAQVYIGILDVGANRSSLGCYKTLRNALGDLKINSFKFGLTDIDVADLIAETELDIKEIEANNLPDSLYKEKSAALIACAGEFMARIGEKNLKFDEIFKGTTAATGNREALILQAEGYYVLGEGSVSEDPKMASEYMQMSYNFRRQLGDSGDQELKLAQDYARSARCWICGRPANGEGIHFQPMRSTIAPVFAKETEGDIVKPISEDVRSIYVCVPCYTAISNRSDDISRVYYERAMAEVHAIEARLEAEIASVRFSASMHR
;
A
#
# COMPACT_ATOMS: atom_id res chain seq x y z
N MET A 1 -42.12 -27.55 37.90
CA MET A 1 -41.21 -26.40 37.69
C MET A 1 -40.54 -26.60 36.35
N ALA A 2 -40.83 -25.73 35.38
CA ALA A 2 -40.34 -25.84 34.02
C ALA A 2 -38.83 -25.55 33.96
N PHE A 3 -38.12 -26.31 33.12
CA PHE A 3 -36.71 -26.16 32.77
C PHE A 3 -36.40 -24.73 32.29
N LEU A 4 -35.88 -23.88 33.17
CA LEU A 4 -35.65 -22.45 32.93
C LEU A 4 -34.25 -22.14 32.36
N PHE A 5 -33.44 -23.17 32.11
CA PHE A 5 -32.11 -23.02 31.53
C PHE A 5 -32.06 -23.71 30.17
N LYS A 6 -31.83 -22.93 29.10
CA LYS A 6 -31.60 -23.47 27.76
C LYS A 6 -30.37 -24.39 27.79
N ASN A 7 -30.49 -25.58 27.20
CA ASN A 7 -29.38 -26.52 27.05
C ASN A 7 -28.47 -26.10 25.88
N GLY A 8 -27.31 -26.75 25.74
CA GLY A 8 -26.33 -26.43 24.69
C GLY A 8 -26.90 -26.56 23.27
N GLU A 9 -27.75 -27.55 23.03
CA GLU A 9 -28.39 -27.77 21.71
C GLU A 9 -29.33 -26.63 21.32
N GLN A 10 -30.19 -26.17 22.25
CA GLN A 10 -31.09 -25.05 22.01
C GLN A 10 -30.33 -23.75 21.70
N LEU A 11 -29.21 -23.51 22.39
CA LEU A 11 -28.35 -22.35 22.12
C LEU A 11 -27.67 -22.45 20.75
N TYR A 12 -27.23 -23.64 20.35
CA TYR A 12 -26.66 -23.87 19.03
C TYR A 12 -27.68 -23.59 17.91
N THR A 13 -28.91 -24.10 18.05
CA THR A 13 -29.99 -23.83 17.08
C THR A 13 -30.35 -22.34 17.01
N GLU A 14 -30.37 -21.63 18.14
CA GLU A 14 -30.54 -20.17 18.16
C GLU A 14 -29.40 -19.45 17.43
N GLY A 15 -28.16 -19.90 17.60
CA GLY A 15 -27.01 -19.36 16.88
C GLY A 15 -27.16 -19.53 15.36
N LEU A 16 -27.63 -20.68 14.89
CA LEU A 16 -27.90 -20.94 13.47
C LEU A 16 -28.97 -20.00 12.89
N ASP A 17 -30.08 -19.80 13.62
CA ASP A 17 -31.13 -18.86 13.23
C ASP A 17 -30.60 -17.42 13.17
N MET A 18 -29.73 -17.02 14.10
CA MET A 18 -29.07 -15.71 14.10
C MET A 18 -28.12 -15.53 12.90
N ILE A 19 -27.38 -16.57 12.49
CA ILE A 19 -26.59 -16.53 11.24
C ILE A 19 -27.52 -16.24 10.05
N GLY A 20 -28.67 -16.94 9.96
CA GLY A 20 -29.65 -16.73 8.89
C GLY A 20 -30.21 -15.30 8.83
N ARG A 21 -30.30 -14.63 9.98
CA ARG A 21 -30.73 -13.22 10.12
C ARG A 21 -29.57 -12.22 9.96
N ARG A 22 -28.35 -12.69 9.74
CA ARG A 22 -27.11 -11.91 9.69
C ARG A 22 -26.78 -11.17 11.01
N ASP A 23 -27.29 -11.66 12.14
CA ASP A 23 -26.89 -11.21 13.47
C ASP A 23 -25.65 -11.98 13.94
N PHE A 24 -24.49 -11.57 13.42
CA PHE A 24 -23.22 -12.27 13.65
C PHE A 24 -22.71 -12.15 15.10
N SER A 25 -22.94 -11.00 15.74
CA SER A 25 -22.54 -10.80 17.14
C SER A 25 -23.39 -11.65 18.08
N GLY A 26 -24.71 -11.66 17.87
CA GLY A 26 -25.63 -12.52 18.61
C GLY A 26 -25.32 -14.00 18.39
N ALA A 27 -25.11 -14.41 17.14
CA ALA A 27 -24.76 -15.79 16.79
C ALA A 27 -23.50 -16.26 17.52
N LYS A 28 -22.42 -15.44 17.50
CA LYS A 28 -21.17 -15.77 18.20
C LYS A 28 -21.40 -16.04 19.68
N LYS A 29 -22.13 -15.15 20.36
CA LYS A 29 -22.46 -15.31 21.79
C LYS A 29 -23.19 -16.63 22.04
N LYS A 30 -24.14 -16.99 21.18
CA LYS A 30 -24.90 -18.24 21.31
C LYS A 30 -24.03 -19.48 21.15
N PHE A 31 -23.11 -19.51 20.19
CA PHE A 31 -22.18 -20.64 20.05
C PHE A 31 -21.20 -20.73 21.22
N THR A 32 -20.70 -19.60 21.73
CA THR A 32 -19.87 -19.59 22.94
C THR A 32 -20.65 -20.14 24.14
N ASP A 33 -21.88 -19.68 24.37
CA ASP A 33 -22.72 -20.19 25.46
C ASP A 33 -23.06 -21.69 25.29
N ALA A 34 -23.22 -22.15 24.04
CA ALA A 34 -23.49 -23.56 23.73
C ALA A 34 -22.31 -24.46 24.10
N THR A 35 -21.09 -24.07 23.70
CA THR A 35 -19.86 -24.83 24.02
C THR A 35 -19.57 -24.86 25.52
N GLN A 36 -19.83 -23.76 26.24
CA GLN A 36 -19.68 -23.73 27.71
C GLN A 36 -20.65 -24.67 28.43
N LYS A 37 -21.79 -24.99 27.82
CA LYS A 37 -22.81 -25.90 28.36
C LYS A 37 -22.65 -27.36 27.89
N GLY A 38 -21.57 -27.68 27.18
CA GLY A 38 -21.25 -29.03 26.70
C GLY A 38 -22.18 -29.49 25.59
N TYR A 39 -22.06 -28.87 24.41
CA TYR A 39 -22.82 -29.27 23.23
C TYR A 39 -22.17 -30.50 22.57
N THR A 40 -23.00 -31.43 22.09
CA THR A 40 -22.54 -32.71 21.54
C THR A 40 -21.58 -32.57 20.35
N ASN A 41 -21.66 -31.45 19.60
CA ASN A 41 -20.76 -31.14 18.49
C ASN A 41 -20.03 -29.81 18.71
N ASP A 42 -19.36 -29.69 19.86
CA ASP A 42 -18.56 -28.52 20.23
C ASP A 42 -17.57 -28.10 19.13
N GLY A 43 -16.99 -29.06 18.38
CA GLY A 43 -16.05 -28.76 17.29
C GLY A 43 -16.66 -27.89 16.18
N LEU A 44 -17.89 -28.19 15.73
CA LEU A 44 -18.55 -27.37 14.71
C LEU A 44 -18.96 -26.00 15.25
N ALA A 45 -19.35 -25.91 16.52
CA ALA A 45 -19.63 -24.63 17.16
C ALA A 45 -18.37 -23.75 17.26
N GLN A 46 -17.20 -24.34 17.55
CA GLN A 46 -15.91 -23.62 17.54
C GLN A 46 -15.54 -23.11 16.14
N VAL A 47 -15.81 -23.88 15.10
CA VAL A 47 -15.59 -23.45 13.70
C VAL A 47 -16.47 -22.26 13.35
N TYR A 48 -17.75 -22.27 13.75
CA TYR A 48 -18.62 -21.11 13.54
C TYR A 48 -18.14 -19.88 14.30
N ILE A 49 -17.67 -20.02 15.53
CA ILE A 49 -17.05 -18.91 16.28
C ILE A 49 -15.84 -18.37 15.52
N GLY A 50 -14.95 -19.25 15.03
CA GLY A 50 -13.78 -18.87 14.26
C GLY A 50 -14.10 -18.12 12.96
N ILE A 51 -15.11 -18.58 12.20
CA ILE A 51 -15.60 -17.89 11.00
C ILE A 51 -16.08 -16.48 11.37
N LEU A 52 -16.89 -16.35 12.43
CA LEU A 52 -17.41 -15.06 12.89
C LEU A 52 -16.29 -14.12 13.37
N ASP A 53 -15.23 -14.66 13.99
CA ASP A 53 -14.06 -13.89 14.42
C ASP A 53 -13.24 -13.35 13.23
N VAL A 54 -13.02 -14.18 12.22
CA VAL A 54 -12.42 -13.74 10.95
C VAL A 54 -13.29 -12.67 10.29
N GLY A 55 -14.60 -12.85 10.26
CA GLY A 55 -15.54 -11.85 9.72
C GLY A 55 -15.48 -10.51 10.44
N ALA A 56 -15.29 -10.53 11.77
CA ALA A 56 -15.18 -9.32 12.58
C ALA A 56 -13.80 -8.64 12.46
N ASN A 57 -12.72 -9.40 12.22
CA ASN A 57 -11.37 -8.88 12.08
C ASN A 57 -10.54 -9.65 11.04
N ARG A 58 -10.73 -9.31 9.76
CA ARG A 58 -10.03 -9.92 8.62
C ARG A 58 -8.52 -9.66 8.58
N SER A 59 -8.00 -8.71 9.36
CA SER A 59 -6.55 -8.48 9.44
C SER A 59 -5.86 -9.30 10.54
N SER A 60 -6.63 -10.00 11.37
CA SER A 60 -6.09 -10.72 12.54
C SER A 60 -5.57 -12.10 12.17
N LEU A 61 -4.24 -12.21 12.07
CA LEU A 61 -3.55 -13.48 11.92
C LEU A 61 -3.95 -14.51 12.99
N GLY A 62 -4.21 -14.05 14.22
CA GLY A 62 -4.64 -14.90 15.32
C GLY A 62 -6.02 -15.53 15.10
N CYS A 63 -6.96 -14.80 14.50
CA CYS A 63 -8.30 -15.31 14.20
C CYS A 63 -8.24 -16.44 13.17
N TYR A 64 -7.46 -16.25 12.10
CA TYR A 64 -7.26 -17.28 11.08
C TYR A 64 -6.55 -18.52 11.62
N LYS A 65 -5.50 -18.36 12.44
CA LYS A 65 -4.79 -19.50 13.05
C LYS A 65 -5.71 -20.32 13.97
N THR A 66 -6.55 -19.66 14.76
CA THR A 66 -7.56 -20.32 15.58
C THR A 66 -8.58 -21.08 14.73
N LEU A 67 -9.12 -20.45 13.69
CA LEU A 67 -10.07 -21.08 12.78
C LEU A 67 -9.46 -22.30 12.08
N ARG A 68 -8.23 -22.19 11.56
CA ARG A 68 -7.50 -23.29 10.91
C ARG A 68 -7.37 -24.49 11.83
N ASN A 69 -6.99 -24.27 13.09
CA ASN A 69 -6.87 -25.36 14.06
C ASN A 69 -8.24 -26.02 14.32
N ALA A 70 -9.30 -25.23 14.51
CA ALA A 70 -10.64 -25.75 14.70
C ALA A 70 -11.14 -26.56 13.49
N LEU A 71 -10.83 -26.13 12.26
CA LEU A 71 -11.15 -26.85 11.04
C LEU A 71 -10.38 -28.17 10.92
N GLY A 72 -9.13 -28.22 11.35
CA GLY A 72 -8.30 -29.44 11.33
C GLY A 72 -8.80 -30.55 12.27
N ASP A 73 -9.51 -30.17 13.34
CA ASP A 73 -10.08 -31.11 14.32
C ASP A 73 -11.48 -31.63 13.91
N LEU A 74 -12.08 -31.07 12.86
CA LEU A 74 -13.38 -31.51 12.37
C LEU A 74 -13.31 -32.90 11.73
N LYS A 75 -14.30 -33.73 12.03
CA LYS A 75 -14.48 -35.08 11.46
C LYS A 75 -15.53 -35.14 10.34
N ILE A 76 -15.95 -33.98 9.85
CA ILE A 76 -16.91 -33.84 8.76
C ILE A 76 -16.22 -33.18 7.57
N ASN A 77 -16.68 -33.51 6.35
CA ASN A 77 -16.08 -32.96 5.13
C ASN A 77 -16.77 -31.67 4.66
N SER A 78 -18.00 -31.43 5.08
CA SER A 78 -18.75 -30.24 4.71
C SER A 78 -19.78 -29.86 5.76
N PHE A 79 -20.18 -28.59 5.75
CA PHE A 79 -21.24 -28.05 6.59
C PHE A 79 -21.88 -26.82 5.95
N LYS A 80 -23.04 -26.39 6.48
CA LYS A 80 -23.71 -25.15 6.07
C LYS A 80 -23.37 -24.01 7.00
N PHE A 81 -23.13 -22.83 6.45
CA PHE A 81 -23.07 -21.57 7.20
C PHE A 81 -24.06 -20.58 6.58
N GLY A 82 -25.19 -20.38 7.25
CA GLY A 82 -26.30 -19.62 6.68
C GLY A 82 -26.84 -20.31 5.41
N LEU A 83 -26.70 -19.65 4.27
CA LEU A 83 -27.11 -20.17 2.97
C LEU A 83 -25.96 -20.80 2.16
N THR A 84 -24.72 -20.69 2.64
CA THR A 84 -23.53 -21.16 1.93
C THR A 84 -23.17 -22.58 2.35
N ASP A 85 -23.00 -23.46 1.36
CA ASP A 85 -22.39 -24.77 1.53
C ASP A 85 -20.85 -24.63 1.53
N ILE A 86 -20.23 -25.18 2.57
CA ILE A 86 -18.79 -25.09 2.80
C ILE A 86 -18.20 -26.49 2.79
N ASP A 87 -17.23 -26.70 1.90
CA ASP A 87 -16.30 -27.82 1.96
C ASP A 87 -15.16 -27.48 2.93
N VAL A 88 -14.87 -28.37 3.86
CA VAL A 88 -13.88 -28.15 4.93
C VAL A 88 -12.48 -28.05 4.35
N ALA A 89 -12.14 -28.83 3.32
CA ALA A 89 -10.81 -28.79 2.71
C ALA A 89 -10.61 -27.48 1.94
N ASP A 90 -11.63 -27.01 1.22
CA ASP A 90 -11.58 -25.72 0.53
C ASP A 90 -11.44 -24.56 1.53
N LEU A 91 -12.20 -24.56 2.63
CA LEU A 91 -12.09 -23.50 3.65
C LEU A 91 -10.75 -23.54 4.40
N ILE A 92 -10.19 -24.72 4.65
CA ILE A 92 -8.82 -24.85 5.17
C ILE A 92 -7.82 -24.22 4.19
N ALA A 93 -7.95 -24.51 2.90
CA ALA A 93 -7.04 -23.96 1.89
C ALA A 93 -7.11 -22.44 1.84
N GLU A 94 -8.31 -21.85 1.82
CA GLU A 94 -8.50 -20.40 1.87
C GLU A 94 -7.93 -19.79 3.15
N THR A 95 -8.22 -20.39 4.32
CA THR A 95 -7.70 -19.92 5.61
C THR A 95 -6.16 -19.94 5.66
N GLU A 96 -5.52 -20.98 5.12
CA GLU A 96 -4.06 -21.08 5.06
C GLU A 96 -3.43 -20.06 4.10
N LEU A 97 -4.13 -19.72 3.02
CA LEU A 97 -3.66 -18.72 2.06
C LEU A 97 -3.82 -17.31 2.60
N ASP A 98 -4.95 -16.99 3.25
CA ASP A 98 -5.15 -15.72 3.94
C ASP A 98 -4.10 -15.50 5.05
N ILE A 99 -3.70 -16.56 5.76
CA ILE A 99 -2.59 -16.51 6.73
C ILE A 99 -1.29 -16.07 6.03
N LYS A 100 -0.95 -16.70 4.90
CA LYS A 100 0.27 -16.38 4.14
C LYS A 100 0.24 -14.97 3.58
N GLU A 101 -0.91 -14.53 3.08
CA GLU A 101 -1.12 -13.18 2.59
C GLU A 101 -0.91 -12.15 3.70
N ILE A 102 -1.53 -12.33 4.87
CA ILE A 102 -1.37 -11.45 6.03
C ILE A 102 0.09 -11.43 6.49
N GLU A 103 0.76 -12.58 6.53
CA GLU A 103 2.19 -12.65 6.89
C GLU A 103 3.07 -11.92 5.87
N ALA A 104 2.80 -12.06 4.57
CA ALA A 104 3.50 -11.36 3.50
C ALA A 104 3.29 -9.83 3.59
N ASN A 105 2.06 -9.38 3.79
CA ASN A 105 1.72 -7.96 3.90
C ASN A 105 2.32 -7.30 5.15
N ASN A 106 2.49 -8.05 6.24
CA ASN A 106 3.12 -7.57 7.46
C ASN A 106 4.66 -7.52 7.40
N LEU A 107 5.28 -7.98 6.30
CA LEU A 107 6.73 -7.79 6.12
C LEU A 107 7.05 -6.29 6.04
N PRO A 108 8.13 -5.82 6.69
CA PRO A 108 8.55 -4.43 6.65
C PRO A 108 8.78 -3.93 5.23
N ASP A 109 8.41 -2.68 4.96
CA ASP A 109 8.59 -2.07 3.64
C ASP A 109 10.07 -1.89 3.27
N SER A 110 11.01 -1.99 4.21
CA SER A 110 12.44 -2.06 3.91
C SER A 110 12.87 -3.37 3.24
N LEU A 111 12.06 -4.43 3.33
CA LEU A 111 12.35 -5.77 2.81
C LEU A 111 11.62 -6.05 1.50
N TYR A 112 11.68 -5.10 0.56
CA TYR A 112 10.94 -5.17 -0.72
C TYR A 112 11.08 -6.51 -1.47
N LYS A 113 12.30 -7.07 -1.55
CA LYS A 113 12.57 -8.34 -2.26
C LYS A 113 11.90 -9.53 -1.56
N GLU A 114 11.97 -9.59 -0.24
CA GLU A 114 11.35 -10.69 0.53
C GLU A 114 9.82 -10.57 0.52
N LYS A 115 9.30 -9.35 0.70
CA LYS A 115 7.86 -9.05 0.65
C LYS A 115 7.25 -9.39 -0.71
N SER A 116 7.86 -8.92 -1.80
CA SER A 116 7.42 -9.24 -3.16
C SER A 116 7.46 -10.74 -3.47
N ALA A 117 8.53 -11.45 -3.07
CA ALA A 117 8.63 -12.89 -3.27
C ALA A 117 7.53 -13.64 -2.49
N ALA A 118 7.23 -13.23 -1.26
CA ALA A 118 6.16 -13.81 -0.46
C ALA A 118 4.78 -13.59 -1.09
N LEU A 119 4.49 -12.37 -1.56
CA LEU A 119 3.24 -12.04 -2.25
C LEU A 119 3.07 -12.84 -3.55
N ILE A 120 4.10 -12.90 -4.39
CA ILE A 120 4.07 -13.64 -5.67
C ILE A 120 3.92 -15.15 -5.42
N ALA A 121 4.59 -15.69 -4.40
CA ALA A 121 4.44 -17.09 -4.02
C ALA A 121 3.01 -17.39 -3.53
N CYS A 122 2.46 -16.53 -2.68
CA CYS A 122 1.08 -16.64 -2.19
C CYS A 122 0.07 -16.58 -3.34
N ALA A 123 0.26 -15.66 -4.30
CA ALA A 123 -0.54 -15.60 -5.52
C ALA A 123 -0.51 -16.90 -6.33
N GLY A 124 0.69 -17.48 -6.49
CA GLY A 124 0.88 -18.77 -7.14
C GLY A 124 0.05 -19.89 -6.49
N GLU A 125 0.01 -19.91 -5.16
CA GLU A 125 -0.78 -20.90 -4.42
C GLU A 125 -2.29 -20.64 -4.50
N PHE A 126 -2.74 -19.38 -4.50
CA PHE A 126 -4.15 -19.02 -4.72
C PHE A 126 -4.65 -19.55 -6.07
N MET A 127 -3.88 -19.36 -7.15
CA MET A 127 -4.22 -19.92 -8.47
C MET A 127 -4.25 -21.46 -8.45
N ALA A 128 -3.25 -22.08 -7.81
CA ALA A 128 -3.09 -23.53 -7.85
C ALA A 128 -4.10 -24.28 -6.98
N ARG A 129 -4.47 -23.74 -5.81
CA ARG A 129 -5.30 -24.43 -4.82
C ARG A 129 -6.78 -24.04 -4.92
N ILE A 130 -7.09 -22.78 -5.22
CA ILE A 130 -8.45 -22.27 -5.32
C ILE A 130 -8.86 -22.06 -6.77
N GLY A 131 -8.03 -21.36 -7.56
CA GLY A 131 -8.28 -21.11 -8.97
C GLY A 131 -9.56 -20.30 -9.22
N GLU A 132 -10.44 -20.81 -10.07
CA GLU A 132 -11.73 -20.16 -10.40
C GLU A 132 -12.81 -20.34 -9.31
N LYS A 133 -12.54 -21.09 -8.24
CA LYS A 133 -13.51 -21.24 -7.14
C LYS A 133 -13.71 -19.91 -6.41
N ASN A 134 -14.93 -19.68 -5.94
CA ASN A 134 -15.28 -18.51 -5.13
C ASN A 134 -14.61 -18.59 -3.75
N LEU A 135 -14.13 -17.45 -3.27
CA LEU A 135 -13.66 -17.29 -1.89
C LEU A 135 -14.86 -17.28 -0.93
N LYS A 136 -14.86 -18.21 0.02
CA LYS A 136 -15.95 -18.47 0.96
C LYS A 136 -16.13 -17.35 1.96
N PHE A 137 -15.07 -16.70 2.43
CA PHE A 137 -15.23 -15.55 3.33
C PHE A 137 -15.94 -14.39 2.64
N ASP A 138 -15.68 -14.15 1.35
CA ASP A 138 -16.35 -13.11 0.57
C ASP A 138 -17.81 -13.48 0.24
N GLU A 139 -18.07 -14.74 -0.05
CA GLU A 139 -19.44 -15.27 -0.21
C GLU A 139 -20.26 -15.07 1.07
N ILE A 140 -19.72 -15.47 2.24
CA ILE A 140 -20.41 -15.42 3.53
C ILE A 140 -20.70 -13.97 3.97
N PHE A 141 -19.68 -13.12 3.95
CA PHE A 141 -19.78 -11.79 4.57
C PHE A 141 -20.26 -10.71 3.62
N LYS A 142 -19.84 -10.75 2.34
CA LYS A 142 -20.22 -9.75 1.34
C LYS A 142 -21.35 -10.22 0.44
N GLY A 143 -21.67 -11.51 0.40
CA GLY A 143 -22.70 -12.06 -0.49
C GLY A 143 -22.29 -12.00 -1.96
N THR A 144 -20.99 -11.96 -2.24
CA THR A 144 -20.46 -11.88 -3.61
C THR A 144 -19.75 -13.15 -4.00
N THR A 145 -19.95 -13.58 -5.24
CA THR A 145 -19.23 -14.69 -5.88
C THR A 145 -18.21 -14.19 -6.90
N ALA A 146 -17.98 -12.88 -6.98
CA ALA A 146 -17.01 -12.30 -7.91
C ALA A 146 -15.56 -12.42 -7.41
N ALA A 147 -15.36 -12.71 -6.12
CA ALA A 147 -14.06 -12.94 -5.53
C ALA A 147 -13.68 -14.42 -5.73
N THR A 148 -12.65 -14.67 -6.53
CA THR A 148 -12.10 -16.00 -6.82
C THR A 148 -10.62 -16.05 -6.49
N GLY A 149 -10.05 -17.25 -6.35
CA GLY A 149 -8.61 -17.42 -6.14
C GLY A 149 -7.76 -16.81 -7.26
N ASN A 150 -8.20 -16.91 -8.51
CA ASN A 150 -7.53 -16.29 -9.66
C ASN A 150 -7.58 -14.76 -9.59
N ARG A 151 -8.70 -14.19 -9.16
CA ARG A 151 -8.80 -12.75 -8.97
C ARG A 151 -7.87 -12.28 -7.85
N GLU A 152 -7.84 -12.98 -6.72
CA GLU A 152 -6.96 -12.64 -5.60
C GLU A 152 -5.48 -12.77 -5.97
N ALA A 153 -5.12 -13.83 -6.71
CA ALA A 153 -3.77 -14.00 -7.21
C ALA A 153 -3.32 -12.84 -8.12
N LEU A 154 -4.20 -12.33 -8.99
CA LEU A 154 -3.88 -11.16 -9.81
C LEU A 154 -3.65 -9.90 -8.96
N ILE A 155 -4.41 -9.73 -7.87
CA ILE A 155 -4.22 -8.62 -6.91
C ILE A 155 -2.84 -8.72 -6.26
N LEU A 156 -2.50 -9.90 -5.73
CA LEU A 156 -1.23 -10.16 -5.07
C LEU A 156 -0.03 -10.08 -6.03
N GLN A 157 -0.19 -10.49 -7.29
CA GLN A 157 0.84 -10.29 -8.32
C GLN A 157 1.04 -8.82 -8.64
N ALA A 158 -0.05 -8.06 -8.82
CA ALA A 158 0.04 -6.62 -9.06
C ALA A 158 0.80 -5.93 -7.92
N GLU A 159 0.46 -6.23 -6.67
CA GLU A 159 1.13 -5.67 -5.50
C GLU A 159 2.58 -6.14 -5.36
N GLY A 160 2.85 -7.44 -5.53
CA GLY A 160 4.20 -7.98 -5.45
C GLY A 160 5.18 -7.33 -6.44
N TYR A 161 4.75 -7.14 -7.69
CA TYR A 161 5.57 -6.45 -8.70
C TYR A 161 5.69 -4.94 -8.44
N TYR A 162 4.66 -4.30 -7.88
CA TYR A 162 4.74 -2.90 -7.47
C TYR A 162 5.81 -2.69 -6.38
N VAL A 163 5.77 -3.51 -5.32
CA VAL A 163 6.74 -3.50 -4.22
C VAL A 163 8.15 -3.77 -4.73
N LEU A 164 8.31 -4.70 -5.68
CA LEU A 164 9.62 -5.00 -6.27
C LEU A 164 10.15 -3.83 -7.13
N GLY A 165 9.27 -3.13 -7.84
CA GLY A 165 9.59 -1.92 -8.59
C GLY A 165 10.10 -0.81 -7.66
N GLU A 166 9.36 -0.49 -6.60
CA GLU A 166 9.75 0.52 -5.60
C GLU A 166 11.09 0.17 -4.93
N GLY A 167 11.32 -1.11 -4.61
CA GLY A 167 12.57 -1.56 -4.01
C GLY A 167 13.79 -1.51 -4.94
N SER A 168 13.57 -1.53 -6.25
CA SER A 168 14.65 -1.58 -7.26
C SER A 168 14.96 -0.22 -7.87
N VAL A 169 14.07 0.76 -7.71
CA VAL A 169 14.10 2.05 -8.41
C VAL A 169 15.41 2.83 -8.24
N SER A 170 16.01 2.78 -7.05
CA SER A 170 17.24 3.51 -6.75
C SER A 170 18.51 2.82 -7.25
N GLU A 171 18.47 1.52 -7.48
CA GLU A 171 19.63 0.73 -7.94
C GLU A 171 19.59 0.54 -9.46
N ASP A 172 18.41 0.18 -9.98
CA ASP A 172 18.17 -0.05 -11.40
C ASP A 172 16.76 0.42 -11.81
N PRO A 173 16.61 1.70 -12.21
CA PRO A 173 15.35 2.24 -12.70
C PRO A 173 14.78 1.48 -13.90
N LYS A 174 15.62 0.88 -14.76
CA LYS A 174 15.12 0.16 -15.94
C LYS A 174 14.44 -1.13 -15.52
N MET A 175 15.06 -1.88 -14.61
CA MET A 175 14.43 -3.06 -14.03
C MET A 175 13.16 -2.70 -13.25
N ALA A 176 13.20 -1.60 -12.48
CA ALA A 176 12.02 -1.09 -11.80
C ALA A 176 10.86 -0.76 -12.76
N SER A 177 11.17 -0.18 -13.94
CA SER A 177 10.17 0.05 -14.98
C SER A 177 9.52 -1.24 -15.48
N GLU A 178 10.29 -2.31 -15.66
CA GLU A 178 9.76 -3.60 -16.11
C GLU A 178 8.80 -4.17 -15.06
N TYR A 179 9.16 -4.10 -13.77
CA TYR A 179 8.28 -4.52 -12.69
C TYR A 179 7.00 -3.69 -12.60
N MET A 180 7.10 -2.36 -12.74
CA MET A 180 5.92 -1.49 -12.80
C MET A 180 5.01 -1.82 -14.00
N GLN A 181 5.59 -2.17 -15.15
CA GLN A 181 4.83 -2.62 -16.32
C GLN A 181 4.13 -3.96 -16.07
N MET A 182 4.77 -4.90 -15.37
CA MET A 182 4.13 -6.15 -14.95
C MET A 182 2.96 -5.90 -14.00
N SER A 183 3.17 -5.05 -12.98
CA SER A 183 2.11 -4.64 -12.05
C SER A 183 0.90 -4.03 -12.79
N TYR A 184 1.16 -3.09 -13.71
CA TYR A 184 0.15 -2.51 -14.59
C TYR A 184 -0.64 -3.57 -15.38
N ASN A 185 0.04 -4.55 -15.97
CA ASN A 185 -0.62 -5.60 -16.75
C ASN A 185 -1.56 -6.47 -15.90
N PHE A 186 -1.22 -6.74 -14.63
CA PHE A 186 -2.10 -7.46 -13.72
C PHE A 186 -3.30 -6.61 -13.27
N ARG A 187 -3.09 -5.32 -12.96
CA ARG A 187 -4.18 -4.36 -12.70
C ARG A 187 -5.19 -4.29 -13.85
N ARG A 188 -4.69 -4.24 -15.09
CA ARG A 188 -5.52 -4.22 -16.31
C ARG A 188 -6.37 -5.49 -16.46
N GLN A 189 -5.83 -6.65 -16.11
CA GLN A 189 -6.58 -7.91 -16.10
C GLN A 189 -7.69 -7.93 -15.05
N LEU A 190 -7.51 -7.20 -13.94
CA LEU A 190 -8.54 -7.03 -12.89
C LEU A 190 -9.66 -6.07 -13.28
N GLY A 191 -9.48 -5.29 -14.34
CA GLY A 191 -10.37 -4.21 -14.77
C GLY A 191 -10.02 -2.84 -14.18
N ASP A 192 -8.90 -2.72 -13.45
CA ASP A 192 -8.42 -1.46 -12.90
C ASP A 192 -7.68 -0.64 -13.99
N SER A 193 -7.55 0.68 -13.78
CA SER A 193 -6.85 1.51 -14.77
C SER A 193 -5.34 1.26 -14.79
N GLY A 194 -4.71 1.17 -13.62
CA GLY A 194 -3.26 1.01 -13.47
C GLY A 194 -2.44 2.22 -13.94
N ASP A 195 -3.08 3.39 -14.08
CA ASP A 195 -2.44 4.58 -14.69
C ASP A 195 -1.22 5.06 -13.90
N GLN A 196 -1.21 4.85 -12.58
CA GLN A 196 -0.09 5.20 -11.72
C GLN A 196 1.13 4.33 -12.04
N GLU A 197 0.96 3.01 -12.10
CA GLU A 197 2.02 2.06 -12.42
C GLU A 197 2.54 2.28 -13.84
N LEU A 198 1.66 2.58 -14.80
CA LEU A 198 2.06 2.92 -16.16
C LEU A 198 2.91 4.21 -16.21
N LYS A 199 2.51 5.23 -15.46
CA LYS A 199 3.28 6.47 -15.35
C LYS A 199 4.65 6.22 -14.74
N LEU A 200 4.72 5.49 -13.63
CA LEU A 200 5.98 5.14 -12.97
C LEU A 200 6.88 4.33 -13.92
N ALA A 201 6.34 3.35 -14.65
CA ALA A 201 7.10 2.63 -15.66
C ALA A 201 7.71 3.57 -16.70
N GLN A 202 6.92 4.52 -17.22
CA GLN A 202 7.42 5.49 -18.18
C GLN A 202 8.52 6.39 -17.59
N ASP A 203 8.31 6.93 -16.39
CA ASP A 203 9.28 7.80 -15.72
C ASP A 203 10.59 7.05 -15.41
N TYR A 204 10.49 5.79 -14.99
CA TYR A 204 11.63 4.93 -14.63
C TYR A 204 12.42 4.49 -15.88
N ALA A 205 11.75 4.26 -17.01
CA ALA A 205 12.38 3.91 -18.29
C ALA A 205 13.12 5.08 -18.95
N ARG A 206 12.78 6.34 -18.62
CA ARG A 206 13.40 7.51 -19.25
C ARG A 206 14.89 7.55 -18.99
N SER A 207 15.64 7.91 -20.02
CA SER A 207 17.08 8.03 -20.01
C SER A 207 17.48 9.41 -20.50
N ALA A 208 18.40 10.07 -19.82
CA ALA A 208 18.89 11.40 -20.18
C ALA A 208 20.39 11.51 -19.95
N ARG A 209 21.02 12.46 -20.65
CA ARG A 209 22.44 12.79 -20.45
C ARG A 209 22.51 14.06 -19.62
N CYS A 210 23.26 14.05 -18.53
CA CYS A 210 23.40 15.24 -17.70
C CYS A 210 24.04 16.38 -18.50
N TRP A 211 23.36 17.53 -18.56
CA TRP A 211 23.85 18.73 -19.22
C TRP A 211 25.17 19.24 -18.65
N ILE A 212 25.38 19.07 -17.34
CA ILE A 212 26.53 19.63 -16.62
C ILE A 212 27.77 18.75 -16.77
N CYS A 213 27.63 17.43 -16.55
CA CYS A 213 28.78 16.51 -16.49
C CYS A 213 28.84 15.51 -17.65
N GLY A 214 27.84 15.50 -18.54
CA GLY A 214 27.79 14.62 -19.70
C GLY A 214 27.51 13.14 -19.39
N ARG A 215 27.36 12.75 -18.12
CA ARG A 215 27.09 11.34 -17.75
C ARG A 215 25.65 10.96 -18.07
N PRO A 216 25.38 9.77 -18.63
CA PRO A 216 24.02 9.26 -18.77
C PRO A 216 23.45 8.87 -17.41
N ALA A 217 22.14 9.02 -17.27
CA ALA A 217 21.35 8.59 -16.12
C ALA A 217 19.98 8.08 -16.60
N ASN A 218 19.41 7.15 -15.85
CA ASN A 218 18.07 6.59 -16.10
C ASN A 218 17.16 6.91 -14.91
N GLY A 219 15.84 6.92 -15.11
CA GLY A 219 14.88 7.24 -14.07
C GLY A 219 14.75 8.75 -13.84
N GLU A 220 13.81 9.36 -14.56
CA GLU A 220 13.46 10.77 -14.34
C GLU A 220 12.84 10.93 -12.94
N GLY A 221 13.26 11.95 -12.21
CA GLY A 221 12.88 12.16 -10.81
C GLY A 221 13.71 11.36 -9.80
N ILE A 222 14.48 10.36 -10.25
CA ILE A 222 15.28 9.48 -9.36
C ILE A 222 16.77 9.77 -9.47
N HIS A 223 17.36 9.65 -10.67
CA HIS A 223 18.78 9.91 -10.88
C HIS A 223 19.05 11.14 -11.73
N PHE A 224 18.03 11.70 -12.37
CA PHE A 224 18.11 13.00 -13.02
C PHE A 224 16.78 13.74 -12.93
N GLN A 225 16.83 15.07 -13.08
CA GLN A 225 15.66 15.93 -13.01
C GLN A 225 15.70 16.97 -14.14
N PRO A 226 14.53 17.38 -14.68
CA PRO A 226 14.45 18.52 -15.59
C PRO A 226 14.64 19.82 -14.81
N MET A 227 15.62 20.63 -15.23
CA MET A 227 15.89 21.96 -14.69
C MET A 227 15.56 23.01 -15.76
N ARG A 228 14.63 23.91 -15.45
CA ARG A 228 14.22 24.97 -16.39
C ARG A 228 15.41 25.83 -16.79
N SER A 229 15.56 26.07 -18.08
CA SER A 229 16.65 26.86 -18.63
C SER A 229 16.26 27.52 -19.94
N THR A 230 16.85 28.69 -20.23
CA THR A 230 16.77 29.30 -21.55
C THR A 230 17.84 28.68 -22.45
N ILE A 231 17.42 27.86 -23.40
CA ILE A 231 18.31 27.11 -24.28
C ILE A 231 18.39 27.82 -25.63
N ALA A 232 19.57 28.32 -26.00
CA ALA A 232 19.75 28.95 -27.29
C ALA A 232 19.62 27.92 -28.44
N PRO A 233 19.04 28.28 -29.60
CA PRO A 233 18.76 27.34 -30.69
C PRO A 233 19.97 26.56 -31.21
N VAL A 234 21.18 27.13 -31.11
CA VAL A 234 22.42 26.47 -31.53
C VAL A 234 22.66 25.18 -30.76
N PHE A 235 22.43 25.18 -29.44
CA PHE A 235 22.66 24.02 -28.60
C PHE A 235 21.57 22.95 -28.75
N ALA A 236 20.33 23.38 -29.02
CA ALA A 236 19.26 22.42 -29.32
C ALA A 236 19.60 21.61 -30.58
N LYS A 237 20.05 22.28 -31.65
CA LYS A 237 20.45 21.65 -32.92
C LYS A 237 21.62 20.68 -32.78
N GLU A 238 22.62 21.02 -31.97
CA GLU A 238 23.78 20.14 -31.74
C GLU A 238 23.40 18.82 -31.07
N THR A 239 22.30 18.78 -30.32
CA THR A 239 21.85 17.59 -29.58
C THR A 239 20.76 16.78 -30.29
N GLU A 240 20.29 17.20 -31.46
CA GLU A 240 19.20 16.51 -32.18
C GLU A 240 19.56 15.07 -32.57
N GLY A 241 20.84 14.82 -32.87
CA GLY A 241 21.35 13.50 -33.26
C GLY A 241 21.72 12.57 -32.08
N ASP A 242 21.63 13.04 -30.84
CA ASP A 242 21.96 12.23 -29.67
C ASP A 242 20.88 11.18 -29.38
N ILE A 243 21.31 9.93 -29.15
CA ILE A 243 20.43 8.85 -28.70
C ILE A 243 19.83 9.15 -27.32
N VAL A 244 20.63 9.77 -26.44
CA VAL A 244 20.23 10.15 -25.09
C VAL A 244 20.38 11.66 -24.96
N LYS A 245 19.25 12.36 -24.98
CA LYS A 245 19.22 13.82 -25.06
C LYS A 245 19.52 14.46 -23.70
N PRO A 246 20.23 15.61 -23.67
CA PRO A 246 20.45 16.38 -22.46
C PRO A 246 19.41 17.51 -22.27
N ILE A 247 18.45 17.63 -23.18
CA ILE A 247 17.41 18.67 -23.22
C ILE A 247 16.04 18.00 -23.30
N SER A 248 15.02 18.61 -22.68
CA SER A 248 13.62 18.18 -22.78
C SER A 248 13.07 18.36 -24.19
N GLU A 249 12.05 17.57 -24.55
CA GLU A 249 11.45 17.62 -25.90
C GLU A 249 10.87 18.99 -26.26
N ASP A 250 10.36 19.73 -25.27
CA ASP A 250 9.82 21.08 -25.43
C ASP A 250 10.90 22.18 -25.41
N VAL A 251 12.18 21.81 -25.23
CA VAL A 251 13.34 22.72 -25.20
C VAL A 251 13.24 23.80 -24.10
N ARG A 252 12.49 23.51 -23.02
CA ARG A 252 12.34 24.43 -21.87
C ARG A 252 13.20 24.06 -20.66
N SER A 253 13.75 22.85 -20.66
CA SER A 253 14.53 22.33 -19.54
C SER A 253 15.75 21.57 -20.03
N ILE A 254 16.81 21.62 -19.25
CA ILE A 254 17.97 20.73 -19.38
C ILE A 254 17.85 19.60 -18.37
N TYR A 255 18.32 18.41 -18.70
CA TYR A 255 18.36 17.30 -17.77
C TYR A 255 19.65 17.35 -16.95
N VAL A 256 19.53 17.26 -15.63
CA VAL A 256 20.67 17.31 -14.70
C VAL A 256 20.63 16.09 -13.80
N CYS A 257 21.74 15.35 -13.70
CA CYS A 257 21.81 14.23 -12.77
C CYS A 257 21.74 14.73 -11.32
N VAL A 258 21.17 13.91 -10.43
CA VAL A 258 20.97 14.26 -9.02
C VAL A 258 22.25 14.74 -8.32
N PRO A 259 23.44 14.15 -8.53
CA PRO A 259 24.68 14.69 -7.95
C PRO A 259 24.99 16.13 -8.38
N CYS A 260 24.88 16.43 -9.68
CA CYS A 260 25.11 17.79 -10.19
C CYS A 260 24.03 18.75 -9.71
N TYR A 261 22.76 18.32 -9.76
CA TYR A 261 21.62 19.09 -9.29
C TYR A 261 21.79 19.47 -7.81
N THR A 262 22.09 18.49 -6.96
CA THR A 262 22.24 18.68 -5.51
C THR A 262 23.45 19.56 -5.20
N ALA A 263 24.57 19.40 -5.90
CA ALA A 263 25.74 20.26 -5.71
C ALA A 263 25.44 21.72 -6.05
N ILE A 264 24.71 21.98 -7.15
CA ILE A 264 24.29 23.32 -7.54
C ILE A 264 23.28 23.89 -6.54
N SER A 265 22.27 23.10 -6.14
CA SER A 265 21.26 23.49 -5.17
C SER A 265 21.87 23.90 -3.84
N ASN A 266 22.72 23.05 -3.26
CA ASN A 266 23.39 23.32 -1.97
C ASN A 266 24.24 24.59 -2.05
N ARG A 267 24.95 24.81 -3.17
CA ARG A 267 25.74 26.03 -3.35
C ARG A 267 24.86 27.27 -3.48
N SER A 268 23.72 27.16 -4.16
CA SER A 268 22.73 28.23 -4.27
C SER A 268 22.13 28.59 -2.91
N ASP A 269 21.84 27.58 -2.07
CA ASP A 269 21.31 27.77 -0.73
C ASP A 269 22.34 28.46 0.18
N ASP A 270 23.61 28.06 0.11
CA ASP A 270 24.69 28.70 0.85
C ASP A 270 24.83 30.19 0.49
N ILE A 271 24.74 30.52 -0.81
CA ILE A 271 24.81 31.91 -1.28
C ILE A 271 23.57 32.69 -0.82
N SER A 272 22.39 32.09 -0.93
CA SER A 272 21.12 32.72 -0.55
C SER A 272 21.06 33.02 0.94
N ARG A 273 21.58 32.11 1.78
CA ARG A 273 21.69 32.32 3.23
C ARG A 273 22.53 33.55 3.56
N VAL A 274 23.67 33.73 2.89
CA VAL A 274 24.53 34.91 3.09
C VAL A 274 23.79 36.20 2.72
N TYR A 275 23.06 36.22 1.60
CA TYR A 275 22.29 37.40 1.22
C TYR A 275 21.12 37.68 2.17
N TYR A 276 20.43 36.62 2.64
CA TYR A 276 19.38 36.73 3.63
C TYR A 276 19.90 37.34 4.95
N GLU A 277 21.00 36.81 5.48
CA GLU A 277 21.62 37.31 6.71
C GLU A 277 22.04 38.78 6.58
N ARG A 278 22.61 39.17 5.43
CA ARG A 278 22.96 40.59 5.15
C ARG A 278 21.72 41.47 5.08
N ALA A 279 20.68 41.03 4.39
CA ALA A 279 19.44 41.79 4.28
C ALA A 279 18.78 41.99 5.66
N MET A 280 18.72 40.94 6.48
CA MET A 280 18.18 41.03 7.84
C MET A 280 19.02 41.94 8.74
N ALA A 281 20.35 41.90 8.63
CA ALA A 281 21.22 42.81 9.37
C ALA A 281 20.97 44.29 9.02
N GLU A 282 20.81 44.60 7.73
CA GLU A 282 20.46 45.96 7.26
C GLU A 282 19.07 46.38 7.74
N VAL A 283 18.08 45.48 7.70
CA VAL A 283 16.73 45.75 8.22
C VAL A 283 16.79 46.10 9.70
N HIS A 284 17.48 45.31 10.52
CA HIS A 284 17.63 45.59 11.95
C HIS A 284 18.39 46.89 12.23
N ALA A 285 19.39 47.23 11.42
CA ALA A 285 20.09 48.50 11.54
C ALA A 285 19.17 49.70 11.23
N ILE A 286 18.30 49.56 10.22
CA ILE A 286 17.29 50.58 9.87
C ILE A 286 16.24 50.69 10.98
N GLU A 287 15.73 49.56 11.50
CA GLU A 287 14.78 49.55 12.62
C GLU A 287 15.36 50.27 13.84
N ALA A 288 16.59 49.95 14.25
CA ALA A 288 17.26 50.60 15.37
C ALA A 288 17.43 52.12 15.15
N ARG A 289 17.76 52.55 13.93
CA ARG A 289 17.86 53.97 13.59
C ARG A 289 16.50 54.67 13.69
N LEU A 290 15.45 54.05 13.16
CA LEU A 290 14.09 54.58 13.21
C LEU A 290 13.58 54.67 14.65
N GLU A 291 13.84 53.67 15.50
CA GLU A 291 13.48 53.71 16.91
C GLU A 291 14.20 54.85 17.66
N ALA A 292 15.48 55.07 17.37
CA ALA A 292 16.25 56.17 17.94
C ALA A 292 15.71 57.54 17.49
N GLU A 293 15.35 57.70 16.22
CA GLU A 293 14.71 58.93 15.71
C GLU A 293 13.34 59.17 16.36
N ILE A 294 12.50 58.14 16.47
CA ILE A 294 11.20 58.21 17.15
C ILE A 294 11.37 58.64 18.61
N ALA A 295 12.34 58.07 19.32
CA ALA A 295 12.64 58.42 20.70
C ALA A 295 13.07 59.89 20.83
N SER A 296 13.95 60.37 19.95
CA SER A 296 14.41 61.76 19.89
C SER A 296 13.26 62.74 19.64
N VAL A 297 12.37 62.43 18.69
CA VAL A 297 11.19 63.25 18.38
C VAL A 297 10.22 63.28 19.56
N ARG A 298 9.96 62.13 20.20
CA ARG A 298 9.10 62.05 21.40
C ARG A 298 9.66 62.88 22.56
N PHE A 299 10.97 62.80 22.79
CA PHE A 299 11.64 63.60 23.82
C PHE A 299 11.50 65.10 23.55
N SER A 300 11.77 65.53 22.32
CA SER A 300 11.64 66.94 21.92
C SER A 300 10.20 67.45 22.06
N ALA A 301 9.21 66.65 21.65
CA ALA A 301 7.79 66.99 21.80
C ALA A 301 7.34 67.10 23.26
N SER A 302 7.95 66.32 24.16
CA SER A 302 7.66 66.37 25.60
C SER A 302 8.26 67.59 26.31
N MET A 303 9.36 68.17 25.80
CA MET A 303 9.95 69.40 26.35
C MET A 303 9.25 70.69 25.91
N HIS A 304 8.29 70.63 24.98
CA HIS A 304 7.52 71.78 24.50
C HIS A 304 6.06 71.78 24.99
N ARG A 305 5.74 70.94 25.97
CA ARG A 305 4.52 71.01 26.77
C ARG A 305 4.87 71.46 28.19
#